data_AF-A0AAV6IJB9-F1
#
_entry.id   AF-A0AAV6IJB9-F1
#
_cell.length_a   1.000
_cell.length_b   1.000
_cell.length_c   1.000
_cell.angle_alpha   90.00
_cell.angle_beta   90.00
_cell.angle_gamma   90.00
#
_symmetry.space_group_name_H-M   'P 1'
#
loop_
_entity.id
_entity.type
_entity.pdbx_description
1 polymer ?
#
loop_
_entity_poly.entity_id
_entity_poly.type
_entity_poly.pdbx_seq_one_letter_code
_entity_poly.pdbx_strand_id
1 'polypeptide(L)'
;MAFSRDDSVILNGVLIPARNIQNEVESAVQHRGLWCERNGRIFRGIVQEKLIEEPGLANVETTQAAGSSIDARIPEYPSKSINRQIALVSTLAAVGLFLSTRLDLGVSLKDLTAVALPYEEAMSNGKPTVVEFYADWCEVCRELAPDVYKVEQQFKDRVNFVMLNVDNTKWEQELDEFGVEGIPHFAFLDKKGNEEGNVVGRLPRQYFLENVDALARGEASIPHASVVGQFSSAEARKVHQVVDPRSHG
;
A
#
# COMPACT_ATOMS: atom_id res chain seq x y z
N MET A 1 55.18 1.50 -3.37
CA MET A 1 54.70 2.89 -3.56
C MET A 1 53.28 2.78 -4.09
N ALA A 2 52.32 2.54 -3.21
CA ALA A 2 51.54 3.54 -2.47
C ALA A 2 50.45 4.16 -3.36
N PHE A 3 49.30 3.49 -3.38
CA PHE A 3 48.03 3.96 -3.92
C PHE A 3 47.31 4.67 -2.77
N SER A 4 47.25 6.00 -2.77
CA SER A 4 46.54 6.77 -1.74
C SER A 4 45.08 6.96 -2.18
N ARG A 5 44.16 6.31 -1.47
CA ARG A 5 42.71 6.54 -1.50
C ARG A 5 42.39 7.53 -0.37
N ASP A 6 41.98 8.74 -0.71
CA ASP A 6 41.39 9.69 0.24
C ASP A 6 39.86 9.71 0.04
N ASP A 7 39.14 8.88 0.79
CA ASP A 7 37.68 8.95 0.94
C ASP A 7 37.37 9.69 2.25
N SER A 8 37.00 10.98 2.14
CA SER A 8 36.55 11.82 3.26
C SER A 8 35.26 12.55 2.87
N VAL A 9 34.23 12.53 3.72
CA VAL A 9 32.96 13.24 3.51
C VAL A 9 32.82 14.35 4.55
N ILE A 10 32.40 15.55 4.11
CA ILE A 10 32.16 16.71 4.98
C ILE A 10 30.67 16.81 5.32
N LEU A 11 30.36 16.79 6.61
CA LEU A 11 29.05 17.13 7.16
C LEU A 11 29.23 18.25 8.19
N ASN A 12 28.52 19.38 8.02
CA ASN A 12 28.54 20.54 8.92
C ASN A 12 29.94 21.04 9.30
N GLY A 13 30.87 21.08 8.34
CA GLY A 13 32.21 21.66 8.53
C GLY A 13 33.19 20.84 9.36
N VAL A 14 32.91 19.56 9.63
CA VAL A 14 33.80 18.66 10.38
C VAL A 14 34.23 17.47 9.51
N LEU A 15 35.53 17.16 9.50
CA LEU A 15 36.13 16.06 8.76
C LEU A 15 36.07 14.76 9.58
N ILE A 16 35.45 13.69 9.06
CA ILE A 16 35.31 12.39 9.76
C ILE A 16 35.95 11.27 8.95
N PRO A 17 36.90 10.49 9.51
CA PRO A 17 37.53 9.36 8.83
C PRO A 17 36.67 8.09 8.87
N ALA A 18 36.54 7.40 7.73
CA ALA A 18 35.87 6.11 7.62
C ALA A 18 36.81 4.95 7.99
N ARG A 19 36.55 4.26 9.12
CA ARG A 19 37.04 2.89 9.34
C ARG A 19 35.91 1.94 9.70
N ASN A 20 35.87 0.90 8.90
CA ASN A 20 34.96 -0.23 8.90
C ASN A 20 35.49 -1.31 9.86
N ILE A 21 34.65 -1.90 10.70
CA ILE A 21 34.93 -3.19 11.36
C ILE A 21 33.70 -4.08 11.18
N GLN A 22 33.77 -4.93 10.16
CA GLN A 22 33.03 -6.17 10.07
C GLN A 22 33.68 -7.17 11.04
N ASN A 23 32.93 -7.67 12.03
CA ASN A 23 33.01 -9.03 12.60
C ASN A 23 32.30 -9.06 13.96
N GLU A 24 31.09 -9.60 14.00
CA GLU A 24 30.62 -10.45 15.11
C GLU A 24 29.38 -11.22 14.62
N VAL A 25 29.64 -12.38 14.02
CA VAL A 25 28.69 -13.48 13.89
C VAL A 25 29.08 -14.49 14.97
N GLU A 26 28.10 -14.88 15.79
CA GLU A 26 28.14 -15.94 16.84
C GLU A 26 28.87 -15.67 18.16
N SER A 27 28.13 -15.18 19.16
CA SER A 27 27.97 -15.87 20.45
C SER A 27 26.94 -15.16 21.35
N ALA A 28 25.71 -15.69 21.41
CA ALA A 28 24.85 -15.69 22.61
C ALA A 28 23.42 -16.09 22.20
N VAL A 29 23.20 -17.40 22.10
CA VAL A 29 21.91 -17.98 22.46
C VAL A 29 21.68 -17.59 23.93
N GLN A 30 20.69 -16.74 24.20
CA GLN A 30 19.54 -17.00 25.09
C GLN A 30 18.97 -15.74 25.76
N HIS A 31 17.64 -15.73 25.85
CA HIS A 31 16.75 -14.87 26.65
C HIS A 31 16.23 -13.56 26.04
N ARG A 32 15.03 -13.67 25.47
CA ARG A 32 14.05 -12.59 25.31
C ARG A 32 13.65 -12.04 26.68
N GLY A 33 13.72 -10.72 26.84
CA GLY A 33 13.04 -9.96 27.89
C GLY A 33 12.76 -8.55 27.39
N LEU A 34 11.47 -8.18 27.25
CA LEU A 34 11.02 -6.85 26.86
C LEU A 34 11.31 -5.83 27.98
N TRP A 35 11.75 -4.63 27.61
CA TRP A 35 11.86 -3.49 28.52
C TRP A 35 10.87 -2.38 28.13
N CYS A 36 10.17 -1.84 29.13
CA CYS A 36 9.34 -0.64 29.06
C CYS A 36 9.83 0.32 30.17
N GLU A 37 10.08 1.58 29.82
CA GLU A 37 10.82 2.53 30.66
C GLU A 37 9.91 3.66 31.16
N ARG A 38 9.88 3.90 32.48
CA ARG A 38 9.32 5.13 33.06
C ARG A 38 10.04 5.51 34.37
N ASN A 39 10.65 6.69 34.35
CA ASN A 39 11.16 7.45 35.50
C ASN A 39 12.23 6.78 36.40
N GLY A 40 13.33 6.34 35.79
CA GLY A 40 14.68 6.49 36.37
C GLY A 40 14.99 5.80 37.71
N ARG A 41 14.26 4.76 38.11
CA ARG A 41 14.60 3.93 39.29
C ARG A 41 14.41 2.44 39.00
N ILE A 42 15.49 1.67 39.13
CA ILE A 42 15.52 0.21 38.94
C ILE A 42 15.07 -0.46 40.24
N PHE A 43 13.93 -1.17 40.20
CA PHE A 43 13.54 -2.12 41.25
C PHE A 43 13.74 -3.55 40.76
N ARG A 44 14.54 -4.34 41.49
CA ARG A 44 14.82 -5.74 41.22
C ARG A 44 13.80 -6.59 41.98
N GLY A 45 12.78 -7.09 41.28
CA GLY A 45 11.83 -8.05 41.86
C GLY A 45 12.49 -9.43 41.99
N ILE A 46 12.80 -9.84 43.22
CA ILE A 46 13.30 -11.17 43.56
C ILE A 46 12.07 -12.04 43.85
N VAL A 47 11.79 -13.03 43.00
CA VAL A 47 10.88 -14.12 43.37
C VAL A 47 11.73 -15.23 43.97
N GLN A 48 11.47 -15.53 45.23
CA GLN A 48 12.20 -16.49 46.04
C GLN A 48 11.60 -17.88 45.84
N GLU A 49 12.34 -18.75 45.15
CA GLU A 49 12.09 -20.18 45.06
C GLU A 49 12.68 -20.85 46.31
N LYS A 50 11.89 -21.62 47.06
CA LYS A 50 12.36 -22.40 48.21
C LYS A 50 12.09 -23.89 48.00
N LEU A 51 13.18 -24.63 47.93
CA LEU A 51 13.31 -26.08 47.79
C LEU A 51 12.86 -26.86 49.05
N ILE A 52 12.15 -27.97 48.78
CA ILE A 52 12.31 -29.36 49.25
C ILE A 52 13.17 -29.63 50.51
N GLU A 53 12.59 -30.36 51.47
CA GLU A 53 13.25 -31.50 52.15
C GLU A 53 12.20 -32.49 52.69
N GLU A 54 12.35 -33.78 52.39
CA GLU A 54 11.63 -34.90 53.02
C GLU A 54 12.18 -35.19 54.43
N PRO A 55 11.44 -35.91 55.30
CA PRO A 55 11.78 -37.33 55.42
C PRO A 55 10.60 -38.25 55.78
N GLY A 56 10.76 -39.55 55.47
CA GLY A 56 10.48 -40.57 56.46
C GLY A 56 9.31 -41.50 56.18
N LEU A 57 9.65 -42.61 55.52
CA LEU A 57 9.00 -43.90 55.54
C LEU A 57 8.45 -44.29 56.93
N ALA A 58 7.18 -44.70 57.03
CA ALA A 58 6.77 -46.05 57.45
C ALA A 58 5.28 -46.15 57.85
N ASN A 59 4.70 -47.29 57.46
CA ASN A 59 3.59 -48.04 58.07
C ASN A 59 2.18 -47.87 57.47
N VAL A 60 1.86 -48.90 56.68
CA VAL A 60 0.55 -49.50 56.44
C VAL A 60 -0.17 -49.78 57.77
N GLU A 61 -1.40 -49.28 57.94
CA GLU A 61 -2.56 -50.14 58.27
C GLU A 61 -3.89 -49.38 58.23
N THR A 62 -4.89 -50.11 57.73
CA THR A 62 -6.33 -49.89 57.66
C THR A 62 -6.95 -49.34 58.94
N THR A 63 -7.88 -48.37 58.84
CA THR A 63 -9.30 -48.51 59.24
C THR A 63 -10.02 -47.15 59.22
N GLN A 64 -11.28 -47.22 58.78
CA GLN A 64 -12.32 -46.21 58.60
C GLN A 64 -12.53 -45.25 59.79
N ALA A 65 -12.85 -43.98 59.51
CA ALA A 65 -13.98 -43.25 60.12
C ALA A 65 -14.18 -41.88 59.44
N ALA A 66 -15.45 -41.48 59.36
CA ALA A 66 -16.00 -40.33 58.66
C ALA A 66 -15.59 -38.95 59.22
N GLY A 67 -15.68 -37.91 58.38
CA GLY A 67 -15.78 -36.52 58.87
C GLY A 67 -15.31 -35.41 57.92
N SER A 68 -16.21 -34.95 57.05
CA SER A 68 -16.27 -33.67 56.31
C SER A 68 -15.01 -33.13 55.61
N SER A 69 -15.01 -33.21 54.27
CA SER A 69 -14.22 -32.32 53.42
C SER A 69 -15.14 -31.29 52.73
N ILE A 70 -14.84 -30.01 52.93
CA ILE A 70 -15.16 -28.97 51.96
C ILE A 70 -14.38 -29.35 50.70
N ASP A 71 -15.07 -29.78 49.64
CA ASP A 71 -14.39 -30.14 48.40
C ASP A 71 -14.73 -29.13 47.29
N ALA A 72 -13.65 -28.53 46.79
CA ALA A 72 -13.65 -27.54 45.73
C ALA A 72 -14.25 -28.18 44.47
N ARG A 73 -15.33 -27.61 43.95
CA ARG A 73 -15.95 -28.10 42.71
C ARG A 73 -15.01 -27.75 41.55
N ILE A 74 -14.21 -28.73 41.15
CA ILE A 74 -13.37 -28.72 39.94
C ILE A 74 -14.23 -28.30 38.75
N PRO A 75 -13.78 -27.38 37.88
CA PRO A 75 -14.53 -27.04 36.67
C PRO A 75 -14.70 -28.31 35.81
N GLU A 76 -15.95 -28.64 35.52
CA GLU A 76 -16.34 -29.82 34.76
C GLU A 76 -15.68 -29.78 33.38
N TYR A 77 -14.86 -30.79 33.07
CA TYR A 77 -14.06 -30.80 31.86
C TYR A 77 -14.98 -30.91 30.63
N PRO A 78 -14.80 -30.07 29.60
CA PRO A 78 -15.70 -30.01 28.47
C PRO A 78 -15.79 -31.36 27.75
N SER A 79 -17.02 -31.78 27.43
CA SER A 79 -17.30 -33.04 26.77
C SER A 79 -16.63 -33.12 25.39
N LYS A 80 -16.34 -34.34 24.91
CA LYS A 80 -15.66 -34.56 23.61
C LYS A 80 -16.38 -33.90 22.43
N SER A 81 -17.71 -33.74 22.48
CA SER A 81 -18.49 -33.07 21.45
C SER A 81 -18.26 -31.56 21.41
N ILE A 82 -18.13 -30.91 22.58
CA ILE A 82 -17.85 -29.47 22.69
C ILE A 82 -16.46 -29.16 22.17
N ASN A 83 -15.43 -29.94 22.55
CA ASN A 83 -14.07 -29.75 22.05
C ASN A 83 -13.98 -29.93 20.53
N ARG A 84 -14.74 -30.89 19.98
CA ARG A 84 -14.84 -31.10 18.53
C ARG A 84 -15.51 -29.92 17.83
N GLN A 85 -16.56 -29.34 18.41
CA GLN A 85 -17.22 -28.16 17.84
C GLN A 85 -16.29 -26.94 17.84
N ILE A 86 -15.60 -26.67 18.94
CA ILE A 86 -14.65 -25.55 19.04
C ILE A 86 -13.53 -25.72 18.01
N ALA A 87 -12.97 -26.93 17.88
CA ALA A 87 -11.94 -27.21 16.90
C ALA A 87 -12.44 -26.93 15.46
N LEU A 88 -13.64 -27.38 15.11
CA LEU A 88 -14.23 -27.15 13.78
C LEU A 88 -14.50 -25.67 13.50
N VAL A 89 -15.04 -24.94 14.48
CA VAL A 89 -15.31 -23.50 14.30
C VAL A 89 -13.99 -22.74 14.17
N SER A 90 -12.97 -23.07 14.97
CA SER A 90 -11.66 -22.41 14.88
C SER A 90 -10.96 -22.67 13.55
N THR A 91 -11.04 -23.89 13.01
CA THR A 91 -10.42 -24.22 11.72
C THR A 91 -11.16 -23.57 10.57
N LEU A 92 -12.49 -23.56 10.58
CA LEU A 92 -13.30 -22.85 9.58
C LEU A 92 -13.06 -21.34 9.63
N ALA A 93 -12.99 -20.75 10.83
CA ALA A 93 -12.68 -19.33 10.98
C ALA A 93 -11.26 -19.00 10.48
N ALA A 94 -10.27 -19.84 10.77
CA ALA A 94 -8.90 -19.66 10.29
C ALA A 94 -8.79 -19.80 8.78
N VAL A 95 -9.45 -20.80 8.18
CA VAL A 95 -9.53 -20.99 6.72
C VAL A 95 -10.27 -19.83 6.07
N GLY A 96 -11.38 -19.38 6.66
CA GLY A 96 -12.13 -18.21 6.20
C GLY A 96 -11.26 -16.96 6.19
N LEU A 97 -10.60 -16.62 7.31
CA LEU A 97 -9.71 -15.47 7.41
C LEU A 97 -8.53 -15.58 6.41
N PHE A 98 -7.90 -16.76 6.32
CA PHE A 98 -6.80 -17.00 5.39
C PHE A 98 -7.23 -16.82 3.92
N LEU A 99 -8.37 -17.39 3.54
CA LEU A 99 -8.93 -17.21 2.19
C LEU A 99 -9.33 -15.76 1.94
N SER A 100 -9.92 -15.07 2.92
CA SER A 100 -10.27 -13.64 2.79
C SER A 100 -9.03 -12.77 2.53
N THR A 101 -7.88 -13.09 3.12
CA THR A 101 -6.62 -12.37 2.83
C THR A 101 -6.00 -12.72 1.48
N ARG A 102 -6.51 -13.75 0.79
CA ARG A 102 -5.92 -14.29 -0.46
C ARG A 102 -6.86 -14.19 -1.67
N LEU A 103 -8.13 -13.90 -1.46
CA LEU A 103 -9.12 -13.67 -2.49
C LEU A 103 -9.00 -12.22 -3.01
N ASP A 104 -8.07 -12.01 -3.94
CA ASP A 104 -8.14 -10.86 -4.83
C ASP A 104 -9.18 -11.20 -5.91
N LEU A 105 -10.42 -10.77 -5.71
CA LEU A 105 -11.43 -10.84 -6.76
C LEU A 105 -10.97 -9.90 -7.88
N GLY A 106 -10.45 -10.48 -8.96
CA GLY A 106 -9.95 -9.74 -10.11
C GLY A 106 -11.09 -8.94 -10.74
N VAL A 107 -11.04 -7.62 -10.58
CA VAL A 107 -11.97 -6.68 -11.22
C VAL A 107 -11.59 -6.56 -12.70
N SER A 108 -12.57 -6.72 -13.59
CA SER A 108 -12.33 -6.57 -15.02
C SER A 108 -12.43 -5.11 -15.46
N LEU A 109 -11.84 -4.79 -16.61
CA LEU A 109 -11.97 -3.47 -17.24
C LEU A 109 -13.44 -3.05 -17.39
N LYS A 110 -14.33 -4.00 -17.71
CA LYS A 110 -15.77 -3.73 -17.89
C LYS A 110 -16.48 -3.38 -16.57
N ASP A 111 -16.02 -3.96 -15.47
CA ASP A 111 -16.58 -3.65 -14.15
C ASP A 111 -16.14 -2.26 -13.71
N LEU A 112 -14.88 -1.89 -14.00
CA LEU A 112 -14.33 -0.57 -13.72
C LEU A 112 -15.06 0.53 -14.51
N THR A 113 -15.30 0.31 -15.80
CA THR A 113 -16.03 1.29 -16.64
C THR A 113 -17.50 1.42 -16.24
N ALA A 114 -18.11 0.38 -15.69
CA ALA A 114 -19.49 0.41 -15.21
C ALA A 114 -19.67 1.22 -13.91
N VAL A 115 -18.61 1.35 -13.10
CA VAL A 115 -18.64 2.15 -11.85
C VAL A 115 -18.05 3.55 -12.01
N ALA A 116 -17.33 3.81 -13.12
CA ALA A 116 -16.74 5.11 -13.40
C ALA A 116 -17.78 6.24 -13.43
N LEU A 117 -17.38 7.40 -12.91
CA LEU A 117 -18.24 8.57 -12.86
C LEU A 117 -18.40 9.16 -14.28
N PRO A 118 -19.60 9.62 -14.68
CA PRO A 118 -19.77 10.36 -15.93
C PRO A 118 -18.90 11.62 -15.97
N TYR A 119 -18.24 11.87 -17.11
CA TYR A 119 -17.32 13.00 -17.28
C TYR A 119 -17.96 14.35 -16.94
N GLU A 120 -19.16 14.63 -17.43
CA GLU A 120 -19.86 15.91 -17.19
C GLU A 120 -20.13 16.16 -15.70
N GLU A 121 -20.41 15.09 -14.95
CA GLU A 121 -20.62 15.16 -13.51
C GLU A 121 -19.30 15.41 -12.77
N ALA A 122 -18.21 14.75 -13.21
CA ALA A 122 -16.89 14.97 -12.66
C ALA A 122 -16.43 16.43 -12.83
N MET A 123 -16.71 17.03 -13.99
CA MET A 123 -16.31 18.42 -14.30
C MET A 123 -17.13 19.47 -13.56
N SER A 124 -18.32 19.12 -13.06
CA SER A 124 -19.21 20.07 -12.40
C SER A 124 -19.24 19.95 -10.86
N ASN A 125 -18.71 18.87 -10.28
CA ASN A 125 -18.81 18.61 -8.84
C ASN A 125 -17.67 19.19 -7.99
N GLY A 126 -16.66 19.81 -8.61
CA GLY A 126 -15.58 20.52 -7.93
C GLY A 126 -14.59 19.63 -7.16
N LYS A 127 -14.56 18.32 -7.45
CA LYS A 127 -13.53 17.41 -6.95
C LYS A 127 -12.39 17.26 -7.96
N PRO A 128 -11.14 17.04 -7.51
CA PRO A 128 -10.09 16.65 -8.43
C PRO A 128 -10.48 15.36 -9.16
N THR A 129 -10.04 15.20 -10.40
CA THR A 129 -10.49 14.13 -11.28
C THR A 129 -9.32 13.45 -11.95
N VAL A 130 -9.33 12.12 -11.98
CA VAL A 130 -8.47 11.32 -12.86
C VAL A 130 -9.32 10.88 -14.05
N VAL A 131 -8.85 11.19 -15.26
CA VAL A 131 -9.47 10.74 -16.50
C VAL A 131 -8.57 9.67 -17.12
N GLU A 132 -9.07 8.45 -17.27
CA GLU A 132 -8.41 7.37 -17.99
C GLU A 132 -8.99 7.24 -19.40
N PHE A 133 -8.19 7.50 -20.41
CA PHE A 133 -8.50 7.18 -21.80
C PHE A 133 -8.08 5.74 -22.10
N TYR A 134 -9.04 4.93 -22.54
CA TYR A 134 -8.87 3.49 -22.72
C TYR A 134 -9.58 2.99 -23.98
N ALA A 135 -9.40 1.70 -24.29
CA ALA A 135 -10.20 1.00 -25.29
C ALA A 135 -10.48 -0.45 -24.85
N ASP A 136 -11.55 -1.06 -25.36
CA ASP A 136 -11.89 -2.45 -25.03
C ASP A 136 -10.86 -3.46 -25.57
N TRP A 137 -10.18 -3.10 -26.67
CA TRP A 137 -9.11 -3.89 -27.28
C TRP A 137 -7.74 -3.68 -26.62
N CYS A 138 -7.61 -2.74 -25.69
CA CYS A 138 -6.37 -2.42 -25.01
C CYS A 138 -6.03 -3.47 -23.93
N GLU A 139 -5.02 -4.29 -24.19
CA GLU A 139 -4.56 -5.30 -23.23
C GLU A 139 -3.95 -4.68 -21.96
N VAL A 140 -3.11 -3.66 -22.10
CA VAL A 140 -2.47 -2.98 -20.96
C VAL A 140 -3.52 -2.33 -20.04
N CYS A 141 -4.58 -1.74 -20.59
CA CYS A 141 -5.68 -1.16 -19.82
C CYS A 141 -6.37 -2.25 -18.98
N ARG A 142 -6.61 -3.42 -19.59
CA ARG A 142 -7.22 -4.57 -18.90
C ARG A 142 -6.31 -5.16 -17.82
N GLU A 143 -5.00 -5.15 -18.02
CA GLU A 143 -4.03 -5.57 -17.00
C GLU A 143 -3.98 -4.60 -15.80
N LEU A 144 -4.13 -3.29 -16.04
CA LEU A 144 -4.09 -2.26 -15.00
C LEU A 144 -5.40 -2.15 -14.21
N ALA A 145 -6.54 -2.55 -14.79
CA ALA A 145 -7.86 -2.39 -14.17
C ALA A 145 -7.95 -2.85 -12.69
N PRO A 146 -7.37 -4.00 -12.26
CA PRO A 146 -7.39 -4.38 -10.85
C PRO A 146 -6.61 -3.44 -9.93
N ASP A 147 -5.49 -2.90 -10.41
CA ASP A 147 -4.67 -1.95 -9.63
C ASP A 147 -5.33 -0.57 -9.58
N VAL A 148 -5.92 -0.10 -10.69
CA VAL A 148 -6.69 1.15 -10.75
C VAL A 148 -7.89 1.07 -9.81
N TYR A 149 -8.67 -0.01 -9.86
CA TYR A 149 -9.82 -0.22 -8.98
C TYR A 149 -9.44 -0.15 -7.49
N LYS A 150 -8.31 -0.75 -7.10
CA LYS A 150 -7.83 -0.70 -5.70
C LYS A 150 -7.52 0.71 -5.24
N VAL A 151 -6.98 1.55 -6.11
CA VAL A 151 -6.73 2.97 -5.81
C VAL A 151 -8.05 3.74 -5.80
N GLU A 152 -8.93 3.54 -6.79
CA GLU A 152 -10.25 4.16 -6.82
C GLU A 152 -11.02 3.92 -5.51
N GLN A 153 -11.07 2.68 -5.02
CA GLN A 153 -11.77 2.38 -3.76
C GLN A 153 -11.20 3.12 -2.54
N GLN A 154 -9.91 3.47 -2.55
CA GLN A 154 -9.29 4.24 -1.47
C GLN A 154 -9.55 5.75 -1.56
N PHE A 155 -9.85 6.26 -2.76
CA PHE A 155 -9.92 7.69 -3.03
C PHE A 155 -11.27 8.20 -3.55
N LYS A 156 -12.26 7.32 -3.82
CA LYS A 156 -13.59 7.66 -4.39
C LYS A 156 -14.33 8.82 -3.71
N ASP A 157 -14.12 9.02 -2.42
CA ASP A 157 -14.76 10.12 -1.68
C ASP A 157 -14.10 11.48 -1.96
N ARG A 158 -12.81 11.47 -2.34
CA ARG A 158 -11.93 12.64 -2.47
C ARG A 158 -11.57 12.98 -3.92
N VAL A 159 -11.54 12.00 -4.81
CA VAL A 159 -11.11 12.11 -6.21
C VAL A 159 -12.14 11.41 -7.09
N ASN A 160 -12.55 12.04 -8.18
CA ASN A 160 -13.38 11.41 -9.21
C ASN A 160 -12.50 10.52 -10.11
N PHE A 161 -13.06 9.40 -10.55
CA PHE A 161 -12.45 8.53 -11.54
C PHE A 161 -13.39 8.43 -12.74
N VAL A 162 -12.90 8.84 -13.90
CA VAL A 162 -13.65 8.88 -15.16
C VAL A 162 -12.91 8.02 -16.16
N MET A 163 -13.66 7.27 -16.97
CA MET A 163 -13.10 6.48 -18.06
C MET A 163 -13.72 6.89 -19.39
N LEU A 164 -12.88 7.25 -20.36
CA LEU A 164 -13.28 7.67 -21.69
C LEU A 164 -12.78 6.66 -22.72
N ASN A 165 -13.70 6.02 -23.44
CA ASN A 165 -13.34 5.08 -24.50
C ASN A 165 -12.93 5.86 -25.75
N VAL A 166 -11.70 5.68 -26.23
CA VAL A 166 -11.15 6.39 -27.40
C VAL A 166 -11.84 6.03 -28.71
N ASP A 167 -12.54 4.89 -28.78
CA ASP A 167 -13.31 4.50 -29.97
C ASP A 167 -14.68 5.20 -30.03
N ASN A 168 -15.07 5.93 -28.98
CA ASN A 168 -16.34 6.66 -28.93
C ASN A 168 -16.15 8.10 -29.45
N THR A 169 -16.76 8.38 -30.60
CA THR A 169 -16.68 9.69 -31.27
C THR A 169 -17.23 10.86 -30.46
N LYS A 170 -17.99 10.60 -29.37
CA LYS A 170 -18.40 11.65 -28.43
C LYS A 170 -17.18 12.41 -27.87
N TRP A 171 -16.06 11.72 -27.66
CA TRP A 171 -14.91 12.22 -26.92
C TRP A 171 -13.80 12.79 -27.81
N GLU A 172 -14.05 13.01 -29.10
CA GLU A 172 -13.05 13.54 -30.04
C GLU A 172 -12.43 14.85 -29.55
N GLN A 173 -13.24 15.76 -28.99
CA GLN A 173 -12.75 17.03 -28.48
C GLN A 173 -11.83 16.83 -27.27
N GLU A 174 -12.22 15.98 -26.31
CA GLU A 174 -11.42 15.70 -25.12
C GLU A 174 -10.11 14.99 -25.49
N LEU A 175 -10.14 14.06 -26.45
CA LEU A 175 -8.93 13.40 -26.95
C LEU A 175 -7.92 14.41 -27.50
N ASP A 176 -8.40 15.41 -28.25
CA ASP A 176 -7.56 16.49 -28.79
C ASP A 176 -7.08 17.44 -27.68
N GLU A 177 -7.95 17.83 -26.75
CA GLU A 177 -7.64 18.76 -25.65
C GLU A 177 -6.59 18.20 -24.68
N PHE A 178 -6.70 16.92 -24.33
CA PHE A 178 -5.75 16.22 -23.46
C PHE A 178 -4.54 15.66 -24.22
N GLY A 179 -4.46 15.86 -25.55
CA GLY A 179 -3.33 15.39 -26.37
C GLY A 179 -3.14 13.88 -26.30
N VAL A 180 -4.22 13.11 -26.43
CA VAL A 180 -4.21 11.65 -26.27
C VAL A 180 -3.59 10.99 -27.51
N GLU A 181 -2.28 10.75 -27.46
CA GLU A 181 -1.52 10.10 -28.53
C GLU A 181 -1.35 8.57 -28.36
N GLY A 182 -1.79 8.02 -27.23
CA GLY A 182 -1.69 6.58 -26.93
C GLY A 182 -2.47 6.20 -25.68
N ILE A 183 -2.72 4.90 -25.48
CA ILE A 183 -3.49 4.37 -24.35
C ILE A 183 -2.73 3.27 -23.59
N PRO A 184 -3.00 3.07 -22.28
CA PRO A 184 -3.84 3.94 -21.43
C PRO A 184 -3.20 5.32 -21.25
N HIS A 185 -4.02 6.36 -21.19
CA HIS A 185 -3.60 7.73 -20.86
C HIS A 185 -4.34 8.18 -19.61
N PHE A 186 -3.60 8.57 -18.58
CA PHE A 186 -4.16 9.13 -17.34
C PHE A 186 -3.88 10.62 -17.28
N ALA A 187 -4.93 11.44 -17.33
CA ALA A 187 -4.86 12.88 -17.08
C ALA A 187 -5.30 13.17 -15.64
N PHE A 188 -4.52 13.99 -14.92
CA PHE A 188 -4.77 14.36 -13.53
C PHE A 188 -5.23 15.80 -13.44
N LEU A 189 -6.51 16.01 -13.10
CA LEU A 189 -7.16 17.32 -13.14
C LEU A 189 -7.41 17.87 -11.74
N ASP A 190 -7.08 19.14 -11.53
CA ASP A 190 -7.41 19.86 -10.31
C ASP A 190 -8.93 20.04 -10.15
N LYS A 191 -9.35 20.66 -9.04
CA LYS A 191 -10.77 20.94 -8.75
C LYS A 191 -11.46 21.88 -9.74
N LYS A 192 -10.68 22.59 -10.56
CA LYS A 192 -11.16 23.54 -11.57
C LYS A 192 -11.13 22.93 -12.98
N GLY A 193 -10.68 21.68 -13.11
CA GLY A 193 -10.54 20.99 -14.40
C GLY A 193 -9.21 21.28 -15.12
N ASN A 194 -8.25 21.96 -14.50
CA ASN A 194 -6.94 22.17 -15.10
C ASN A 194 -6.11 20.89 -15.02
N GLU A 195 -5.41 20.55 -16.09
CA GLU A 195 -4.50 19.42 -16.11
C GLU A 195 -3.19 19.74 -15.38
N GLU A 196 -2.95 19.06 -14.25
CA GLU A 196 -1.72 19.17 -13.45
C GLU A 196 -0.60 18.24 -13.95
N GLY A 197 -0.94 17.29 -14.83
CA GLY A 197 -0.02 16.39 -15.51
C GLY A 197 -0.72 15.16 -16.09
N ASN A 198 0.02 14.38 -16.89
CA ASN A 198 -0.45 13.11 -17.42
C ASN A 198 0.60 12.00 -17.42
N VAL A 199 0.12 10.77 -17.60
CA VAL A 199 0.93 9.57 -17.82
C VAL A 199 0.37 8.78 -18.99
N VAL A 200 1.25 8.37 -19.92
CA VAL A 200 0.89 7.50 -21.04
C VAL A 200 1.56 6.14 -20.88
N GLY A 201 0.78 5.07 -21.05
CA GLY A 201 1.24 3.69 -21.03
C GLY A 201 1.19 3.04 -19.65
N ARG A 202 1.97 1.97 -19.48
CA ARG A 202 1.95 1.13 -18.27
C ARG A 202 2.54 1.88 -17.08
N LEU A 203 1.75 2.00 -16.01
CA LEU A 203 2.14 2.64 -14.76
C LEU A 203 2.06 1.64 -13.58
N PRO A 204 3.13 1.41 -12.80
CA PRO A 204 3.05 0.60 -11.59
C PRO A 204 2.06 1.18 -10.58
N ARG A 205 1.30 0.32 -9.88
CA ARG A 205 0.29 0.74 -8.90
C ARG A 205 0.80 1.78 -7.90
N GLN A 206 2.03 1.63 -7.41
CA GLN A 206 2.59 2.54 -6.43
C GLN A 206 2.68 3.97 -6.97
N TYR A 207 3.12 4.15 -8.21
CA TYR A 207 3.21 5.46 -8.83
C TYR A 207 1.83 6.05 -9.13
N PHE A 208 0.88 5.20 -9.56
CA PHE A 208 -0.51 5.63 -9.71
C PHE A 208 -1.11 6.11 -8.38
N LEU A 209 -0.89 5.35 -7.30
CA LEU A 209 -1.32 5.72 -5.96
C LEU A 209 -0.71 7.04 -5.49
N GLU A 210 0.61 7.21 -5.65
CA GLU A 210 1.31 8.45 -5.25
C GLU A 210 0.82 9.67 -6.05
N ASN A 211 0.52 9.50 -7.34
CA ASN A 211 -0.09 10.54 -8.17
C ASN A 211 -1.49 10.94 -7.70
N VAL A 212 -2.37 9.95 -7.47
CA VAL A 212 -3.73 10.18 -6.98
C VAL A 212 -3.72 10.80 -5.58
N ASP A 213 -2.78 10.39 -4.73
CA ASP A 213 -2.63 10.93 -3.38
C ASP A 213 -2.15 12.39 -3.38
N ALA A 214 -1.20 12.75 -4.24
CA ALA A 214 -0.79 14.13 -4.47
C ALA A 214 -1.97 14.98 -4.99
N LEU A 215 -2.72 14.45 -5.95
CA LEU A 215 -3.91 15.11 -6.50
C LEU A 215 -4.99 15.33 -5.43
N ALA A 216 -5.25 14.33 -4.59
CA ALA A 216 -6.20 14.42 -3.47
C ALA A 216 -5.80 15.49 -2.44
N ARG A 217 -4.50 15.73 -2.26
CA ARG A 217 -3.97 16.81 -1.41
C ARG A 217 -3.99 18.18 -2.08
N GLY A 218 -4.25 18.25 -3.39
CA GLY A 218 -4.25 19.50 -4.16
C GLY A 218 -2.85 20.04 -4.41
N GLU A 219 -1.86 19.15 -4.56
CA GLU A 219 -0.52 19.54 -5.00
C GLU A 219 -0.53 19.93 -6.48
N ALA A 220 0.17 21.01 -6.83
CA ALA A 220 0.27 21.52 -8.21
C ALA A 220 1.29 20.76 -9.08
N SER A 221 1.87 19.68 -8.56
CA SER A 221 2.83 18.86 -9.29
C SER A 221 2.58 17.41 -8.92
N ILE A 222 2.31 16.59 -9.93
CA ILE A 222 2.03 15.17 -9.77
C ILE A 222 3.35 14.39 -9.91
N PRO A 223 3.83 13.68 -8.87
CA PRO A 223 5.23 13.21 -8.77
C PRO A 223 5.74 12.33 -9.92
N HIS A 224 4.88 11.47 -10.48
CA HIS A 224 5.22 10.54 -11.56
C HIS A 224 4.48 10.86 -12.85
N ALA A 225 4.00 12.09 -13.00
CA ALA A 225 3.38 12.56 -14.23
C ALA A 225 4.33 13.43 -15.03
N SER A 226 4.20 13.38 -16.34
CA SER A 226 4.75 14.41 -17.21
C SER A 226 3.98 15.70 -16.93
N VAL A 227 4.72 16.78 -16.63
CA VAL A 227 4.12 18.10 -16.57
C VAL A 227 3.67 18.47 -17.97
N VAL A 228 2.40 18.80 -18.13
CA VAL A 228 1.94 19.46 -19.35
C VAL A 228 2.57 20.84 -19.35
N GLY A 229 3.68 20.97 -20.09
CA GLY A 229 4.24 22.28 -20.36
C GLY A 229 3.13 23.11 -20.96
N GLN A 230 2.93 24.35 -20.49
CA GLN A 230 2.08 25.31 -21.18
C GLN A 230 2.50 25.29 -22.65
N PHE A 231 1.72 24.62 -23.50
CA PHE A 231 2.03 24.58 -24.91
C PHE A 231 2.16 26.05 -25.31
N SER A 232 3.33 26.40 -25.82
CA SER A 232 3.59 27.72 -26.38
C SER A 232 2.37 28.06 -27.22
N SER A 233 1.63 29.09 -26.82
CA SER A 233 0.39 29.53 -27.48
C SER A 233 0.56 29.38 -28.99
N ALA A 234 -0.45 28.85 -29.69
CA ALA A 234 -0.39 28.64 -31.13
C ALA A 234 0.14 29.85 -31.94
N GLU A 235 0.09 31.08 -31.40
CA GLU A 235 0.84 32.27 -31.82
C GLU A 235 2.35 32.06 -32.10
N ALA A 236 3.02 31.11 -31.43
CA ALA A 236 4.44 30.84 -31.62
C ALA A 236 4.73 29.92 -32.82
N ARG A 237 3.72 29.23 -33.36
CA ARG A 237 3.81 28.59 -34.69
C ARG A 237 3.39 29.61 -35.75
N LYS A 238 4.17 30.67 -35.91
CA LYS A 238 4.23 31.31 -37.22
C LYS A 238 4.94 30.32 -38.13
N VAL A 239 4.14 29.47 -38.79
CA VAL A 239 4.58 28.55 -39.84
C VAL A 239 5.53 29.34 -40.73
N HIS A 240 6.81 29.00 -40.67
CA HIS A 240 7.76 29.42 -41.68
C HIS A 240 7.16 28.85 -42.96
N GLN A 241 6.55 29.71 -43.79
CA GLN A 241 6.04 29.29 -45.08
C GLN A 241 7.25 28.73 -45.82
N VAL A 242 7.30 27.41 -45.93
CA VAL A 242 8.27 26.72 -46.77
C VAL A 242 8.04 27.29 -48.16
N VAL A 243 8.99 28.11 -48.62
CA VAL A 243 8.96 28.66 -49.96
C VAL A 243 8.94 27.48 -50.92
N ASP A 244 7.90 27.39 -51.74
CA ASP A 244 7.75 26.33 -52.73
C ASP A 244 9.01 26.28 -53.63
N PRO A 245 9.75 25.15 -53.70
CA PRO A 245 10.98 25.03 -54.50
C PRO A 245 10.77 25.30 -56.00
N ARG A 246 9.52 25.38 -56.47
CA ARG A 246 9.16 25.69 -57.86
C ARG A 246 8.91 27.18 -58.13
N SER A 247 9.20 28.07 -57.18
CA SER A 247 9.00 29.52 -57.32
C SER A 247 10.19 30.28 -57.92
N HIS A 248 11.18 29.58 -58.47
CA HIS A 248 12.23 30.20 -59.28
C HIS A 248 11.87 29.97 -60.75
N GLY A 249 11.64 31.08 -61.47
CA GLY A 249 11.04 31.12 -62.81
C GLY A 249 11.81 30.43 -63.92
#